data_AF-A0A957W9R4-F1
#
_entry.id   AF-A0A957W9R4-F1
#
_cell.length_a   1.000
_cell.length_b   1.000
_cell.length_c   1.000
_cell.angle_alpha   90.00
_cell.angle_beta   90.00
_cell.angle_gamma   90.00
#
_symmetry.space_group_name_H-M   'P 1'
#
loop_
_entity.id
_entity.type
_entity.pdbx_description
1 polymer ?
#
loop_
_entity_poly.entity_id
_entity_poly.type
_entity_poly.pdbx_seq_one_letter_code
_entity_poly.pdbx_strand_id
1 'polypeptide(L)'
;MHVGLQIPSFKYPGGAAAIRPKLKEIVTTAEEAGFYSLWVMDHYYQIKGLFGEAYTDPMMESYTTLGYFAGLTEKAYLGVLITGVIYRHPAVLLKMVNTLDILSGGR
;
A
#
# COMPACT_ATOMS: atom_id res chain seq x y z
N MET A 1 11.19 -6.58 -19.03
CA MET A 1 9.94 -5.83 -18.74
C MET A 1 9.65 -5.97 -17.26
N HIS A 2 9.38 -4.87 -16.54
CA HIS A 2 9.01 -4.91 -15.13
C HIS A 2 7.49 -4.81 -14.98
N VAL A 3 6.90 -5.62 -14.10
CA VAL A 3 5.46 -5.65 -13.85
C VAL A 3 5.22 -5.35 -12.37
N GLY A 4 4.34 -4.40 -12.07
CA GLY A 4 3.93 -4.05 -10.71
C GLY A 4 2.49 -4.47 -10.42
N LEU A 5 2.21 -4.79 -9.15
CA LEU A 5 0.87 -5.08 -8.66
C LEU A 5 0.34 -3.87 -7.89
N GLN A 6 -0.84 -3.38 -8.28
CA GLN A 6 -1.53 -2.31 -7.57
C GLN A 6 -2.71 -2.89 -6.77
N ILE A 7 -2.84 -2.46 -5.52
CA ILE A 7 -3.90 -2.87 -4.60
C ILE A 7 -4.82 -1.65 -4.34
N PRO A 8 -5.94 -1.53 -5.08
CA PRO A 8 -6.80 -0.34 -4.99
C PRO A 8 -7.92 -0.47 -3.94
N SER A 9 -8.16 -1.67 -3.43
CA SER A 9 -9.28 -1.95 -2.54
C SER A 9 -8.84 -2.81 -1.37
N PHE A 10 -9.41 -2.51 -0.21
CA PHE A 10 -9.20 -3.26 1.04
C PHE A 10 -10.51 -3.86 1.53
N LYS A 11 -11.55 -3.87 0.69
CA LYS A 11 -12.83 -4.48 0.99
C LYS A 11 -12.78 -5.97 0.65
N TYR A 12 -12.67 -6.78 1.69
CA TYR A 12 -12.64 -8.23 1.56
C TYR A 12 -13.79 -8.88 2.33
N PRO A 13 -14.27 -10.07 1.88
CA PRO A 13 -15.17 -10.88 2.69
C PRO A 13 -14.57 -11.13 4.09
N GLY A 14 -15.37 -10.93 5.14
CA GLY A 14 -14.90 -10.96 6.52
C GLY A 14 -14.53 -9.59 7.12
N GLY A 15 -14.64 -8.51 6.34
CA GLY A 15 -14.51 -7.14 6.83
C GLY A 15 -13.10 -6.80 7.32
N ALA A 16 -12.99 -5.90 8.30
CA ALA A 16 -11.70 -5.37 8.76
C ALA A 16 -10.74 -6.46 9.26
N ALA A 17 -11.26 -7.51 9.91
CA ALA A 17 -10.45 -8.63 10.41
C ALA A 17 -9.76 -9.41 9.28
N ALA A 18 -10.33 -9.41 8.07
CA ALA A 18 -9.77 -10.10 6.92
C ALA A 18 -8.68 -9.29 6.20
N ILE A 19 -8.57 -7.97 6.43
CA ILE A 19 -7.65 -7.09 5.68
C ILE A 19 -6.20 -7.52 5.87
N ARG A 20 -5.75 -7.63 7.12
CA ARG A 20 -4.36 -7.98 7.43
C ARG A 20 -3.95 -9.35 6.84
N PRO A 21 -4.64 -10.47 7.11
CA PRO A 21 -4.24 -11.75 6.55
C PRO A 21 -4.30 -11.77 5.01
N LYS A 22 -5.29 -11.10 4.40
CA LYS A 22 -5.40 -11.02 2.95
C LYS A 22 -4.29 -10.19 2.32
N LEU A 23 -3.93 -9.05 2.90
CA LEU A 23 -2.79 -8.25 2.42
C LEU A 23 -1.48 -9.02 2.55
N LYS A 24 -1.25 -9.72 3.66
CA LYS A 24 -0.08 -10.58 3.82
C LYS A 24 0.02 -11.58 2.68
N GLU A 25 -1.06 -12.33 2.45
CA GLU A 25 -1.17 -13.32 1.38
C GLU A 25 -0.86 -12.71 0.00
N ILE A 26 -1.55 -11.62 -0.38
CA ILE A 26 -1.35 -10.96 -1.69
C ILE A 26 0.10 -10.53 -1.88
N VAL A 27 0.66 -9.86 -0.87
CA VAL A 27 1.99 -9.22 -0.94
C VAL A 27 3.10 -10.27 -1.02
N THR A 28 3.06 -11.30 -0.17
CA THR A 28 4.09 -12.35 -0.19
C THR A 28 3.97 -13.20 -1.45
N THR A 29 2.75 -13.53 -1.89
CA THR A 29 2.55 -14.29 -3.13
C THR A 29 2.98 -13.50 -4.36
N ALA A 30 2.73 -12.19 -4.42
CA ALA A 30 3.19 -11.35 -5.53
C ALA A 30 4.72 -11.27 -5.59
N GLU A 31 5.40 -11.16 -4.45
CA GLU A 31 6.87 -11.21 -4.40
C GLU A 31 7.41 -12.57 -4.86
N GLU A 32 6.84 -13.68 -4.37
CA GLU A 32 7.23 -15.04 -4.77
C GLU A 32 7.01 -15.28 -6.26
N ALA A 33 5.96 -14.68 -6.84
CA ALA A 33 5.67 -14.74 -8.26
C ALA A 33 6.58 -13.82 -9.12
N GLY A 34 7.45 -13.02 -8.51
CA GLY A 34 8.43 -12.19 -9.21
C GLY A 34 7.89 -10.83 -9.68
N PHE A 35 6.82 -10.31 -9.06
CA PHE A 35 6.41 -8.92 -9.30
C PHE A 35 7.53 -7.96 -8.89
N TYR A 36 7.81 -6.98 -9.76
CA TYR A 36 8.89 -6.03 -9.54
C TYR A 36 8.56 -5.01 -8.43
N SER A 37 7.28 -4.64 -8.30
CA SER A 37 6.84 -3.60 -7.37
C SER A 37 5.41 -3.79 -6.88
N LEU A 38 5.11 -3.26 -5.70
CA LEU A 38 3.81 -3.32 -5.04
C LEU A 38 3.33 -1.90 -4.73
N TRP A 39 2.08 -1.61 -5.08
CA TRP A 39 1.54 -0.25 -5.05
C TRP A 39 0.23 -0.18 -4.28
N VAL A 40 0.09 0.88 -3.48
CA VAL A 40 -1.18 1.29 -2.87
C VAL A 40 -1.52 2.72 -3.27
N MET A 41 -2.79 3.10 -3.14
CA MET A 41 -3.20 4.47 -3.31
C MET A 41 -3.04 5.25 -2.01
N ASP A 42 -2.93 6.57 -2.12
CA ASP A 42 -2.95 7.48 -0.98
C ASP A 42 -4.25 8.28 -1.00
N HIS A 43 -5.28 7.75 -0.34
CA HIS A 43 -6.54 8.44 -0.14
C HIS A 43 -6.96 8.26 1.32
N TYR A 44 -7.65 9.25 1.90
CA TYR A 44 -8.24 9.09 3.24
C TYR A 44 -9.62 8.42 3.22
N TYR A 45 -10.28 8.40 2.07
CA TYR A 45 -11.56 7.72 1.83
C TYR A 45 -11.50 6.91 0.55
N GLN A 46 -12.32 5.87 0.45
CA GLN A 46 -12.35 5.05 -0.76
C GLN A 46 -12.96 5.81 -1.95
N ILE A 47 -12.50 5.48 -3.16
CA ILE A 47 -12.98 6.05 -4.42
C ILE A 47 -14.27 5.34 -4.83
N LYS A 48 -15.40 5.86 -4.33
CA LYS A 48 -16.74 5.36 -4.66
C LYS A 48 -16.95 5.30 -6.18
N GLY A 49 -17.42 4.14 -6.66
CA GLY A 49 -17.72 3.89 -8.07
C GLY A 49 -16.54 3.44 -8.92
N LEU A 50 -15.31 3.48 -8.39
CA LEU A 50 -14.12 2.98 -9.07
C LEU A 50 -13.53 1.76 -8.37
N PHE A 51 -13.22 1.88 -7.07
CA PHE A 51 -12.56 0.83 -6.29
C PHE A 51 -13.30 0.45 -5.00
N GLY A 52 -14.44 1.09 -4.74
CA GLY A 52 -15.38 0.75 -3.68
C GLY A 52 -16.81 1.17 -3.99
N GLU A 53 -17.75 0.70 -3.19
CA GLU A 53 -19.19 0.99 -3.27
C GLU A 53 -19.57 2.23 -2.45
N ALA A 54 -18.80 2.52 -1.40
CA ALA A 54 -19.02 3.66 -0.51
C ALA A 54 -17.69 4.33 -0.12
N TYR A 55 -17.74 5.63 0.19
CA TYR A 55 -16.58 6.36 0.73
C TYR A 55 -16.10 5.81 2.08
N THR A 56 -16.99 5.12 2.79
CA THR A 56 -16.74 4.44 4.07
C THR A 56 -16.20 3.02 3.91
N ASP A 57 -16.08 2.50 2.67
CA ASP A 57 -15.39 1.24 2.47
C ASP A 57 -13.92 1.37 2.93
N PRO A 58 -13.28 0.27 3.38
CA PRO A 58 -11.93 0.33 3.93
C PRO A 58 -10.93 0.98 2.98
N MET A 59 -10.21 1.95 3.51
CA MET A 59 -9.09 2.63 2.89
C MET A 59 -7.97 2.76 3.92
N MET A 60 -6.79 2.26 3.58
CA MET A 60 -5.64 2.26 4.47
C MET A 60 -4.76 3.49 4.18
N GLU A 61 -4.10 4.01 5.22
CA GLU A 61 -3.11 5.07 5.04
C GLU A 61 -1.86 4.50 4.34
N SER A 62 -1.41 5.15 3.26
CA SER A 62 -0.47 4.57 2.31
C SER A 62 0.90 4.26 2.92
N TYR A 63 1.51 5.18 3.66
CA TYR A 63 2.88 5.01 4.15
C TYR A 63 2.97 4.00 5.30
N THR A 64 1.96 3.95 6.17
CA THR A 64 1.83 2.94 7.21
C THR A 64 1.62 1.56 6.57
N THR A 65 0.84 1.47 5.49
CA THR A 65 0.62 0.22 4.75
C THR A 65 1.90 -0.25 4.06
N LEU A 66 2.65 0.64 3.41
CA LEU A 66 3.93 0.28 2.81
C LEU A 66 4.98 -0.11 3.87
N GLY A 67 4.95 0.50 5.06
CA GLY A 67 5.79 0.06 6.19
C GLY A 67 5.48 -1.39 6.60
N TYR A 68 4.20 -1.79 6.56
CA TYR A 68 3.83 -3.20 6.75
C TYR A 68 4.34 -4.09 5.61
N PHE A 69 4.28 -3.65 4.35
CA PHE A 69 4.78 -4.42 3.21
C PHE A 69 6.30 -4.59 3.26
N ALA A 70 7.03 -3.54 3.67
CA ALA A 70 8.47 -3.59 3.88
C ALA A 70 8.87 -4.68 4.88
N GLY A 71 8.11 -4.86 5.96
CA GLY A 71 8.35 -5.93 6.94
C GLY A 71 7.92 -7.34 6.49
N LEU A 72 7.25 -7.48 5.34
CA LEU A 72 6.80 -8.77 4.79
C LEU A 72 7.57 -9.22 3.55
N THR A 73 8.34 -8.33 2.95
CA THR A 73 8.97 -8.52 1.63
C THR A 73 10.43 -8.12 1.68
N GLU A 74 11.25 -8.68 0.80
CA GLU A 74 12.71 -8.45 0.77
C GLU A 74 13.22 -7.93 -0.58
N LYS A 75 12.42 -8.02 -1.65
CA LYS A 75 12.85 -7.80 -3.04
C LYS A 75 11.98 -6.81 -3.79
N ALA A 76 10.66 -6.88 -3.62
CA ALA A 76 9.74 -6.04 -4.38
C ALA A 76 9.91 -4.55 -3.99
N TYR A 77 9.93 -3.66 -4.97
CA TYR A 77 9.91 -2.21 -4.74
C TYR A 77 8.53 -1.76 -4.21
N LEU A 78 8.50 -0.72 -3.39
CA LEU A 78 7.30 -0.27 -2.69
C LEU A 78 6.90 1.13 -3.16
N GLY A 79 5.64 1.30 -3.53
CA GLY A 79 5.21 2.53 -4.18
C GLY A 79 3.83 3.04 -3.78
N VAL A 80 3.69 4.36 -3.83
CA VAL A 80 2.41 5.04 -3.67
C VAL A 80 1.97 5.59 -5.02
N LEU A 81 0.78 5.23 -5.48
CA LEU A 81 0.21 5.68 -6.75
C LEU A 81 -1.08 6.47 -6.51
N ILE A 82 -1.05 7.79 -6.33
CA ILE A 82 0.11 8.69 -6.21
C ILE A 82 0.14 9.31 -4.81
N THR A 83 1.29 9.78 -4.33
CA THR A 83 1.36 10.52 -3.05
C THR A 83 0.50 11.78 -3.10
N GLY A 84 -0.46 11.88 -2.19
CA GLY A 84 -1.28 13.07 -2.01
C GLY A 84 -0.48 14.16 -1.32
N VAL A 85 0.28 14.95 -2.08
CA VAL A 85 1.20 15.99 -1.54
C VAL A 85 0.51 17.07 -0.69
N ILE A 86 -0.81 17.24 -0.85
CA ILE A 86 -1.62 18.20 -0.09
C ILE A 86 -2.12 17.66 1.26
N TYR A 87 -1.99 16.36 1.51
CA TYR A 87 -2.60 15.71 2.68
C TYR A 87 -1.78 15.85 3.96
N ARG A 88 -0.48 16.11 3.84
CA ARG A 88 0.47 16.07 4.95
C ARG A 88 1.45 17.22 4.81
N HIS A 89 1.91 17.74 5.95
CA HIS A 89 2.97 18.75 5.95
C HIS A 89 4.24 18.17 5.28
N PRO A 90 4.92 18.91 4.38
CA PRO A 90 6.05 18.38 3.61
C PRO A 90 7.17 17.77 4.48
N ALA A 91 7.48 18.38 5.63
CA ALA A 91 8.48 17.84 6.55
C ALA A 91 8.07 16.48 7.16
N VAL A 92 6.78 16.26 7.38
CA VAL A 92 6.26 14.97 7.89
C VAL A 92 6.31 13.94 6.77
N LEU A 93 5.88 14.31 5.55
CA LEU A 93 5.98 13.46 4.37
C LEU A 93 7.42 12.97 4.14
N LEU A 94 8.37 13.89 4.19
CA LEU A 94 9.79 13.57 4.06
C LEU A 94 10.24 12.56 5.13
N LYS A 95 9.82 12.71 6.39
CA LYS A 95 10.16 11.76 7.45
C LYS A 95 9.49 10.39 7.28
N MET A 96 8.26 10.33 6.79
CA MET A 96 7.61 9.03 6.49
C MET A 96 8.32 8.31 5.35
N VAL A 97 8.60 9.01 4.23
CA VAL A 97 9.30 8.42 3.08
C VAL A 97 10.70 7.97 3.47
N ASN A 98 11.47 8.82 4.18
CA ASN A 98 12.83 8.46 4.62
C ASN A 98 12.82 7.29 5.62
N THR A 99 11.82 7.20 6.49
CA THR A 99 11.68 6.04 7.38
C THR A 99 11.39 4.77 6.59
N LEU A 100 10.48 4.84 5.61
CA LEU A 100 10.16 3.71 4.75
C LEU A 100 11.38 3.25 3.95
N ASP A 101 12.11 4.18 3.34
CA ASP A 101 13.33 3.91 2.57
C ASP A 101 14.37 3.14 3.39
N ILE A 102 14.62 3.57 4.63
CA ILE A 102 15.55 2.87 5.53
C ILE A 102 15.04 1.47 5.90
N LEU A 103 13.75 1.34 6.23
CA LEU A 103 13.17 0.06 6.68
C LEU A 103 12.97 -0.94 5.54
N SER A 104 12.80 -0.47 4.31
CA SER A 104 12.67 -1.32 3.12
C SER A 104 14.03 -1.70 2.52
N GLY A 105 15.12 -1.03 2.92
CA GLY A 105 16.45 -1.22 2.34
C GLY A 105 16.63 -0.52 0.99
N GLY A 106 15.98 0.63 0.80
CA GLY A 106 16.02 1.41 -0.45
C GLY A 106 15.05 0.94 -1.53
N ARG A 107 14.02 0.19 -1.15
CA ARG A 107 12.97 -0.36 -2.03
C ARG A 107 11.69 0.45 -2.00
#